data_AF-A0A2A6JA40-F1
#
_entry.id   AF-A0A2A6JA40-F1
#
_cell.length_a   1.000
_cell.length_b   1.000
_cell.length_c   1.000
_cell.angle_alpha   90.00
_cell.angle_beta   90.00
_cell.angle_gamma   90.00
#
_symmetry.space_group_name_H-M   'P 1'
#
loop_
_entity.id
_entity.type
_entity.pdbx_description
1 polymer ?
#
loop_
_entity_poly.entity_id
_entity_poly.type
_entity_poly.pdbx_seq_one_letter_code
_entity_poly.pdbx_strand_id
1 'polypeptide(L)' 'MGMRRWIAITLLAAVAGTSTVEFREGPAIEFNLVPSVEARVGRPLTPVSVAGVARRSARRCEAGVYNC' A
#
# COMPACT_ATOMS: atom_id res chain seq x y z
N MET A 1 -4.58 47.87 22.50
CA MET A 1 -5.03 46.62 21.85
C MET A 1 -5.84 45.79 22.84
N GLY A 2 -7.14 45.59 22.61
CA GLY A 2 -8.00 44.87 23.55
C GLY A 2 -7.76 43.36 23.55
N MET A 3 -7.80 42.75 24.74
CA MET A 3 -7.62 41.31 25.04
C MET A 3 -8.35 40.37 24.05
N ARG A 4 -9.52 40.77 23.54
CA ARG A 4 -10.30 40.04 22.53
C ARG A 4 -9.55 39.77 21.22
N ARG A 5 -8.65 40.66 20.79
CA ARG A 5 -7.84 40.44 19.58
C ARG A 5 -6.80 39.36 19.80
N TRP A 6 -6.17 39.32 20.97
CA TRP A 6 -5.19 38.29 21.32
C TRP A 6 -5.83 36.90 21.43
N ILE A 7 -7.01 36.81 22.04
CA ILE A 7 -7.79 35.56 22.11
C ILE A 7 -8.19 35.08 20.71
N ALA A 8 -8.64 36.00 19.83
CA ALA A 8 -8.99 35.64 18.46
C ALA A 8 -7.78 35.14 17.67
N ILE A 9 -6.61 35.78 17.83
CA ILE A 9 -5.38 35.40 17.14
C ILE A 9 -4.87 34.03 17.61
N THR A 10 -4.89 33.76 18.92
CA THR A 10 -4.43 32.47 19.45
C THR A 10 -5.36 31.32 19.04
N LEU A 11 -6.68 31.55 19.01
CA LEU A 11 -7.64 30.56 18.50
C LEU A 11 -7.42 30.25 17.02
N LEU A 12 -7.17 31.27 16.19
CA LEU A 12 -6.95 31.10 14.76
C LEU A 12 -5.65 30.33 14.46
N ALA A 13 -4.59 30.61 15.21
CA ALA A 13 -3.32 29.89 15.10
C ALA A 13 -3.43 28.42 15.52
N ALA A 14 -4.21 28.12 16.57
CA ALA A 14 -4.43 26.76 17.03
C ALA A 14 -5.19 25.91 15.98
N VAL A 15 -6.20 26.48 15.32
CA VAL A 15 -6.95 25.78 14.26
C VAL A 15 -6.11 25.58 13.00
N ALA A 16 -5.26 26.55 12.65
CA ALA A 16 -4.37 26.42 11.49
C ALA A 16 -3.25 25.37 11.71
N GLY A 17 -2.83 25.15 12.96
CA GLY A 17 -1.75 24.21 13.27
C GLY A 17 -2.15 22.73 13.24
N THR A 18 -3.44 22.40 13.29
CA THR A 18 -3.89 21.00 13.32
C THR A 18 -4.11 20.40 11.94
N SER A 19 -4.03 21.16 10.85
CA SER A 19 -4.31 20.65 9.49
C SER A 19 -3.25 19.72 8.91
N THR A 20 -2.13 19.50 9.63
CA THR A 20 -1.04 18.61 9.19
C THR A 20 -0.77 17.49 10.19
N VAL A 21 -1.74 17.14 11.05
CA VAL A 21 -1.61 15.97 11.93
C VAL A 21 -1.83 14.71 11.10
N GLU A 22 -0.78 14.29 10.41
CA GLU A 22 -0.70 12.94 9.88
C GLU A 22 -0.57 12.00 11.08
N PHE A 23 -1.55 11.12 11.27
CA PHE A 23 -1.48 10.05 12.26
C PHE A 23 -0.34 9.12 11.86
N ARG A 24 0.86 9.37 12.38
CA ARG A 24 1.98 8.46 12.20
C ARG A 24 1.63 7.19 12.93
N GLU A 25 1.48 6.10 12.17
CA GLU A 25 1.31 4.75 12.70
C GLU A 25 2.36 4.55 13.80
N GLY A 26 1.89 4.15 14.99
CA GLY A 26 2.70 4.04 16.19
C GLY A 26 3.93 3.14 15.98
N PRO A 27 4.85 3.05 16.96
CA PRO A 27 5.99 2.15 16.85
C PRO A 27 5.47 0.76 16.47
N ALA A 28 5.94 0.24 15.33
CA ALA A 28 5.60 -1.08 14.81
C ALA A 28 6.20 -2.14 15.74
N ILE A 29 5.63 -2.28 16.93
CA ILE A 29 5.89 -3.42 17.79
C ILE A 29 5.03 -4.55 17.22
N GLU A 30 5.54 -5.17 16.15
CA GLU A 30 4.99 -6.42 15.65
C GLU A 30 5.29 -7.53 16.64
N PHE A 31 4.30 -7.87 17.46
CA PHE A 31 4.27 -9.14 18.16
C PHE A 31 3.97 -10.25 17.15
N ASN A 32 5.00 -10.72 16.44
CA ASN A 32 4.92 -11.88 15.55
C ASN A 32 4.81 -13.17 16.39
N LEU A 33 3.63 -13.45 16.96
CA LEU A 33 3.34 -14.74 17.62
C LEU A 33 3.04 -15.87 16.61
N VAL A 34 2.94 -15.56 15.33
CA VAL A 34 2.72 -16.54 14.25
C VAL A 34 3.69 -16.21 13.11
N PRO A 35 4.53 -17.16 12.67
CA PRO A 35 5.38 -16.91 11.50
C PRO A 35 4.49 -16.72 10.26
N SER A 36 4.70 -15.63 9.53
CA SER A 36 4.10 -15.42 8.22
C SER A 36 4.64 -16.48 7.25
N VAL A 37 3.82 -17.50 6.98
CA VAL A 37 4.11 -18.46 5.92
C VAL A 37 3.74 -17.83 4.59
N GLU A 38 4.70 -17.13 4.01
CA GLU A 38 4.63 -16.72 2.62
C GLU A 38 4.78 -17.99 1.77
N ALA A 39 3.73 -18.38 1.06
CA ALA A 39 3.81 -19.46 0.09
C ALA A 39 4.77 -19.01 -1.02
N ARG A 40 6.06 -19.36 -0.87
CA ARG A 40 7.06 -19.20 -1.92
C ARG A 40 6.72 -20.16 -3.06
N VAL A 41 5.80 -19.77 -3.94
CA VAL A 41 5.78 -20.30 -5.31
C VAL A 41 7.08 -19.81 -5.94
N GLY A 42 7.99 -20.73 -6.26
CA GLY A 42 9.37 -20.44 -6.66
C GLY A 42 9.52 -19.22 -7.57
N ARG A 43 9.80 -18.08 -6.95
CA ARG A 43 10.20 -16.76 -7.49
C ARG A 43 9.90 -16.49 -8.97
N PRO A 44 8.75 -15.86 -9.29
CA PRO A 44 8.76 -14.81 -10.28
C PRO A 44 8.68 -13.47 -9.52
N LEU A 45 9.81 -12.77 -9.45
CA LEU A 45 9.92 -11.41 -8.87
C LEU A 45 9.02 -10.37 -9.58
N THR A 46 8.45 -10.75 -10.73
CA THR A 46 7.34 -10.08 -11.40
C THR A 46 6.53 -11.19 -12.07
N PRO A 47 5.17 -11.18 -12.04
CA PRO A 47 4.40 -12.13 -12.83
C PRO A 47 4.92 -12.09 -14.26
N VAL A 48 5.23 -13.26 -14.84
CA VAL A 48 5.66 -13.35 -16.25
C VAL A 48 4.62 -12.54 -17.03
N SER A 49 5.08 -11.50 -17.74
CA SER A 49 4.23 -10.52 -18.42
C SER A 49 2.95 -11.17 -18.96
N VAL A 50 1.78 -10.54 -18.75
CA VAL A 50 0.49 -11.06 -19.27
C VAL A 50 0.61 -11.40 -20.75
N ALA A 51 1.33 -10.58 -21.52
CA ALA A 51 1.64 -10.86 -22.93
C ALA A 51 2.49 -12.13 -23.12
N GLY A 52 3.46 -12.39 -22.25
CA GLY A 52 4.27 -13.60 -22.24
C GLY A 52 3.48 -14.86 -21.87
N VAL A 53 2.59 -14.77 -20.89
CA VAL A 53 1.68 -15.87 -20.54
C VAL A 53 0.71 -16.15 -21.69
N ALA A 54 0.10 -15.12 -22.27
CA ALA A 54 -0.80 -15.26 -23.41
C ALA A 54 -0.12 -15.96 -24.60
N ARG A 55 1.10 -15.54 -24.97
CA ARG A 55 1.88 -16.21 -26.03
C ARG A 55 2.19 -17.67 -25.71
N ARG A 56 2.58 -17.97 -24.46
CA ARG A 56 2.88 -19.33 -24.03
C ARG A 56 1.62 -20.21 -24.03
N SER A 57 0.47 -19.67 -23.64
CA SER A 57 -0.81 -20.37 -23.71
C SER A 57 -1.22 -20.63 -25.16
N ALA A 58 -1.12 -19.64 -26.05
CA ALA A 58 -1.44 -19.81 -27.48
C ALA A 58 -0.59 -20.91 -28.13
N ARG A 59 0.72 -20.94 -27.86
CA ARG A 59 1.60 -22.02 -28.35
C ARG A 59 1.20 -23.40 -27.84
N ARG A 60 0.68 -23.51 -26.62
CA ARG A 60 0.22 -24.78 -26.05
C ARG A 60 -1.13 -25.23 -26.62
N CYS A 61 -2.00 -24.28 -26.95
CA CYS A 61 -3.20 -24.54 -27.73
C CYS A 61 -2.85 -25.13 -29.11
N GLU A 62 -1.93 -24.48 -29.83
CA GLU A 62 -1.44 -24.97 -31.13
C GLU A 62 -0.81 -26.38 -31.02
N ALA A 63 -0.10 -26.66 -29.93
CA ALA A 63 0.47 -27.98 -29.65
C ALA A 63 -0.56 -29.02 -29.15
N GLY A 64 -1.85 -28.67 -29.02
CA GLY A 64 -2.91 -29.56 -28.56
C GLY A 64 -2.84 -29.94 -27.08
N VAL A 65 -2.03 -29.23 -26.28
CA VAL A 65 -1.88 -29.48 -24.84
C VAL A 65 -3.09 -29.00 -24.06
N TYR A 66 -3.74 -27.93 -24.56
CA TYR A 66 -4.97 -27.40 -23.99
C TYR A 66 -6.08 -27.49 -25.03
N ASN A 67 -7.31 -27.76 -24.55
CA ASN A 67 -8.51 -27.56 -25.35
C ASN A 67 -8.80 -26.06 -25.39
N CYS A 68 -8.31 -25.46 -26.46
CA CYS A 68 -8.61 -24.11 -26.89
C CYS A 68 -9.42 -24.28 -28.19
#